data_AF-A0A2L2YZY1-F1
#
_entry.id   AF-A0A2L2YZY1-F1
#
_cell.length_a   1.000
_cell.length_b   1.000
_cell.length_c   1.000
_cell.angle_alpha   90.00
_cell.angle_beta   90.00
_cell.angle_gamma   90.00
#
_symmetry.space_group_name_H-M   'P 1'
#
loop_
_entity.id
_entity.type
_entity.pdbx_description
1 polymer ?
#
loop_
_entity_poly.entity_id
_entity_poly.type
_entity_poly.pdbx_seq_one_letter_code
_entity_poly.pdbx_strand_id
1 'polypeptide(L)'
;FENLAKELHLEVLCWRDVPVNSSILGYVAKANEPLMRQAFIVAPNMDPSTFRREVFVLRKYATHKIPTSDLRFYICSLSTETVVYKGQLTSTQLWDYFHDLQHPSFET
;
A
#
# COMPACT_ATOMS: atom_id res chain seq x y z
N PHE A 1 3.60 -11.77 -2.27
CA PHE A 1 2.92 -11.17 -1.10
C PHE A 1 1.88 -12.13 -0.52
N GLU A 2 0.88 -12.57 -1.31
CA GLU A 2 -0.19 -13.48 -0.83
C GLU A 2 0.30 -14.77 -0.15
N ASN A 3 1.35 -15.41 -0.68
CA ASN A 3 1.91 -16.61 -0.03
C ASN A 3 2.42 -16.31 1.39
N LEU A 4 3.09 -15.17 1.59
CA LEU A 4 3.56 -14.76 2.92
C LEU A 4 2.39 -14.40 3.85
N ALA A 5 1.29 -13.87 3.31
CA ALA A 5 0.07 -13.63 4.08
C ALA A 5 -0.54 -14.96 4.56
N LYS A 6 -0.62 -15.96 3.68
CA LYS A 6 -1.13 -17.31 4.00
C LYS A 6 -0.31 -18.00 5.07
N GLU A 7 1.02 -17.86 5.06
CA GLU A 7 1.93 -18.36 6.12
C GLU A 7 1.60 -17.79 7.50
N LEU A 8 0.99 -16.61 7.57
CA LEU A 8 0.57 -15.93 8.80
C LEU A 8 -0.93 -16.07 9.08
N HIS A 9 -1.62 -16.98 8.38
CA HIS A 9 -3.08 -17.18 8.47
C HIS A 9 -3.89 -15.93 8.10
N LEU A 10 -3.36 -15.10 7.21
CA LEU A 10 -4.02 -13.93 6.64
C LEU A 10 -4.43 -14.21 5.19
N GLU A 11 -5.57 -13.65 4.77
CA GLU A 11 -6.07 -13.74 3.40
C GLU A 11 -6.08 -12.37 2.73
N VAL A 12 -5.64 -12.30 1.47
CA VAL A 12 -5.80 -11.10 0.64
C VAL A 12 -7.12 -11.23 -0.10
N LEU A 13 -8.10 -10.41 0.28
CA LEU A 13 -9.43 -10.39 -0.31
C LEU A 13 -9.39 -9.87 -1.74
N CYS A 14 -8.67 -8.77 -1.98
CA CYS A 14 -8.49 -8.21 -3.31
C CYS A 14 -7.29 -7.27 -3.39
N TRP A 15 -6.92 -6.97 -4.63
CA TRP A 15 -5.99 -5.90 -4.98
C TRP A 15 -6.73 -4.79 -5.69
N ARG A 16 -6.45 -3.55 -5.31
CA ARG A 16 -6.98 -2.34 -5.95
C ARG A 16 -5.82 -1.52 -6.51
N ASP A 17 -5.85 -1.24 -7.81
CA ASP A 17 -4.96 -0.25 -8.40
C ASP A 17 -5.33 1.14 -7.85
N VAL A 18 -4.33 1.89 -7.38
CA VAL A 18 -4.57 3.23 -6.82
C VAL A 18 -4.83 4.20 -7.98
N PRO A 19 -5.97 4.91 -8.02
CA PRO A 19 -6.25 5.87 -9.08
C PRO A 19 -5.35 7.11 -8.91
N VAL A 20 -4.50 7.35 -9.91
CA VAL A 20 -3.55 8.46 -9.91
C VAL A 20 -3.58 9.28 -11.19
N ASN A 21 -3.16 10.54 -11.10
CA ASN A 21 -2.98 11.44 -12.23
C ASN A 21 -1.49 11.58 -12.59
N SER A 22 -0.95 10.63 -13.36
CA SER A 22 0.46 10.66 -13.81
C SER A 22 0.79 11.81 -14.78
N SER A 23 -0.21 12.56 -15.27
CA SER A 23 0.01 13.64 -16.24
C SER A 23 0.68 14.88 -15.63
N ILE A 24 0.56 15.07 -14.31
CA ILE A 24 1.10 16.24 -13.61
C ILE A 24 2.55 16.04 -13.12
N LEU A 25 3.10 14.83 -13.30
CA LEU A 25 4.45 14.50 -12.87
C LEU A 25 5.50 15.10 -13.80
N GLY A 26 6.56 15.65 -13.21
CA GLY A 26 7.77 15.99 -13.95
C GLY A 26 8.47 14.73 -14.48
N TYR A 27 9.28 14.90 -15.54
CA TYR A 27 9.94 13.79 -16.26
C TYR A 27 10.66 12.78 -15.34
N VAL A 28 11.44 13.28 -14.37
CA VAL A 28 12.20 12.43 -13.44
C VAL A 28 11.29 11.62 -12.51
N ALA A 29 10.23 12.24 -11.99
CA ALA A 29 9.28 11.57 -11.10
C ALA A 29 8.47 10.52 -11.88
N LYS A 30 8.02 10.87 -13.10
CA LYS A 30 7.30 9.96 -13.99
C LYS A 30 8.12 8.75 -14.41
N ALA A 31 9.42 8.94 -14.70
CA ALA A 31 10.32 7.84 -15.04
C ALA A 31 10.55 6.84 -13.88
N ASN A 32 10.27 7.25 -12.64
CA ASN A 32 10.39 6.43 -11.43
C ASN A 32 9.03 6.15 -10.78
N GLU A 33 7.92 6.44 -11.46
CA GLU A 33 6.58 6.22 -10.95
C GLU A 33 6.34 4.70 -10.79
N PRO A 34 6.05 4.22 -9.56
CA PRO A 34 5.80 2.81 -9.34
C PRO A 34 4.36 2.45 -9.69
N LEU A 35 4.13 1.19 -10.06
CA LEU A 35 2.79 0.60 -9.97
C LEU A 35 2.37 0.56 -8.50
N MET A 36 1.31 1.29 -8.14
CA MET A 36 0.79 1.33 -6.78
C MET A 36 -0.51 0.52 -6.66
N ARG A 37 -0.51 -0.41 -5.70
CA ARG A 37 -1.67 -1.24 -5.37
C ARG A 37 -1.93 -1.25 -3.88
N GLN A 38 -3.21 -1.32 -3.51
CA GLN A 38 -3.67 -1.59 -2.16
C GLN A 38 -4.09 -3.06 -2.05
N ALA A 39 -3.62 -3.73 -1.00
CA ALA A 39 -4.06 -5.07 -0.64
C ALA A 39 -5.08 -4.98 0.51
N PHE A 40 -6.27 -5.53 0.32
CA PHE A 40 -7.26 -5.65 1.38
C PHE A 40 -7.09 -7.01 2.05
N ILE A 41 -6.83 -7.00 3.36
CA ILE A 41 -6.47 -8.21 4.12
C ILE A 41 -7.57 -8.52 5.13
N VAL A 42 -7.94 -9.79 5.23
CA VAL A 42 -8.95 -10.30 6.17
C VAL A 42 -8.41 -11.51 6.92
N ALA A 43 -8.96 -11.72 8.12
CA ALA A 43 -8.71 -12.91 8.95
C ALA A 43 -9.94 -13.17 9.83
N PRO A 44 -11.00 -13.82 9.30
CA PRO A 44 -12.32 -13.84 9.94
C PRO A 44 -12.35 -14.52 11.32
N ASN A 45 -11.42 -15.44 11.59
CA ASN A 45 -11.36 -16.20 12.84
C ASN A 45 -10.26 -15.72 13.80
N MET A 46 -9.67 -14.55 13.54
CA MET A 46 -8.54 -14.02 14.32
C MET A 46 -9.01 -12.85 15.20
N ASP A 47 -8.57 -12.83 16.46
CA ASP A 47 -8.90 -11.70 17.33
C ASP A 47 -8.21 -10.40 16.83
N PRO A 48 -8.79 -9.21 17.09
CA PRO A 48 -8.26 -7.96 16.55
C PRO A 48 -6.83 -7.63 16.96
N SER A 49 -6.38 -8.06 18.15
CA SER A 49 -5.03 -7.77 18.65
C SER A 49 -3.98 -8.61 17.94
N THR A 50 -4.28 -9.91 17.76
CA THR A 50 -3.46 -10.82 16.96
C THR A 50 -3.46 -10.39 15.51
N PHE A 51 -4.61 -10.01 14.93
CA PHE A 51 -4.67 -9.53 13.55
C PHE A 51 -3.76 -8.33 13.29
N ARG A 52 -3.80 -7.31 14.17
CA ARG A 52 -2.89 -6.16 14.06
C ARG A 52 -1.42 -6.56 14.14
N ARG A 53 -1.07 -7.50 15.03
CA ARG A 53 0.30 -8.03 15.14
C ARG A 53 0.72 -8.77 13.87
N GLU A 54 -0.10 -9.68 13.37
CA GLU A 54 0.22 -10.47 12.17
C GLU A 54 0.30 -9.58 10.92
N VAL A 55 -0.54 -8.56 10.79
CA VAL A 55 -0.42 -7.55 9.72
C VAL A 55 0.90 -6.79 9.80
N PHE A 56 1.35 -6.43 11.01
CA PHE A 56 2.67 -5.82 11.21
C PHE A 56 3.81 -6.77 10.82
N VAL A 57 3.72 -8.05 11.22
CA VAL A 57 4.70 -9.08 10.87
C VAL A 57 4.73 -9.28 9.35
N LEU A 58 3.57 -9.41 8.69
CA LEU A 58 3.45 -9.52 7.25
C LEU A 58 4.16 -8.36 6.54
N ARG A 59 3.93 -7.11 6.99
CA ARG A 59 4.61 -5.93 6.42
C ARG A 59 6.12 -6.08 6.49
N LYS A 60 6.67 -6.41 7.67
CA LYS A 60 8.11 -6.56 7.87
C LYS A 60 8.66 -7.71 7.05
N TYR A 61 8.00 -8.86 7.10
CA TYR A 61 8.44 -10.07 6.43
C TYR A 61 8.45 -9.89 4.90
N ALA A 62 7.38 -9.35 4.33
CA ALA A 62 7.30 -9.00 2.92
C ALA A 62 8.37 -7.98 2.49
N THR A 63 8.63 -6.96 3.32
CA THR A 63 9.67 -5.95 3.04
C THR A 63 11.08 -6.54 2.96
N HIS A 64 11.36 -7.62 3.69
CA HIS A 64 12.68 -8.27 3.66
C HIS A 64 12.79 -9.43 2.66
N LYS A 65 11.68 -10.07 2.30
CA LYS A 65 11.68 -11.28 1.46
C LYS A 65 11.37 -11.03 -0.01
N ILE A 66 10.52 -10.05 -0.33
CA ILE A 66 10.05 -9.83 -1.70
C ILE A 66 11.07 -9.07 -2.56
N PRO A 67 11.69 -7.98 -2.09
CA PRO A 67 12.66 -7.27 -2.91
C PRO A 67 13.84 -8.16 -3.28
N THR A 68 14.28 -8.05 -4.54
CA THR A 68 15.50 -8.69 -5.05
C THR A 68 16.36 -7.63 -5.72
N SER A 69 17.53 -8.01 -6.28
CA SER A 69 18.36 -7.10 -7.09
C SER A 69 17.58 -6.42 -8.21
N ASP A 70 16.64 -7.15 -8.81
CA ASP A 70 15.92 -6.73 -10.03
C ASP A 70 14.47 -6.32 -9.77
N LEU A 71 13.97 -6.52 -8.54
CA LEU A 71 12.61 -6.20 -8.15
C LEU A 71 12.59 -5.21 -6.98
N ARG A 72 12.22 -3.96 -7.29
CA ARG A 72 11.89 -2.98 -6.26
C ARG A 72 10.49 -3.24 -5.71
N PHE A 73 10.39 -3.45 -4.40
CA PHE A 73 9.13 -3.63 -3.69
C PHE A 73 9.15 -2.84 -2.39
N TYR A 74 8.09 -2.09 -2.13
CA TYR A 74 7.98 -1.24 -0.96
C TYR A 74 6.54 -1.12 -0.48
N ILE A 75 6.35 -1.18 0.83
CA ILE A 75 5.03 -1.01 1.47
C ILE A 75 5.05 0.30 2.26
N CYS A 76 4.29 1.30 1.81
CA CYS A 76 4.16 2.60 2.49
C CYS A 76 3.52 2.45 3.88
N SER A 77 2.41 1.71 3.93
CA SER A 77 1.64 1.42 5.13
C SER A 77 0.95 0.07 4.97
N LEU A 78 0.84 -0.66 6.06
CA LEU A 78 -0.03 -1.83 6.17
C LEU A 78 -0.50 -1.87 7.62
N SER A 79 -1.69 -1.34 7.84
CA SER A 79 -2.29 -1.10 9.16
C SER A 79 -3.80 -1.12 9.02
N THR A 80 -4.49 -1.42 10.12
CA THR A 80 -5.96 -1.33 10.23
C THR A 80 -6.45 0.09 10.50
N GLU A 81 -5.55 0.99 10.88
CA GLU A 81 -5.88 2.34 11.38
C GLU A 81 -5.26 3.46 10.56
N THR A 82 -4.27 3.15 9.70
CA THR A 82 -3.51 4.19 9.00
C THR A 82 -3.16 3.76 7.59
N VAL A 83 -3.52 4.62 6.64
CA VAL A 83 -3.09 4.53 5.25
C VAL A 83 -2.20 5.73 4.92
N VAL A 84 -1.08 5.50 4.24
CA VAL A 84 -0.12 6.55 3.86
C VAL A 84 -0.12 6.71 2.35
N TYR A 85 -0.60 7.86 1.88
CA TYR A 85 -0.44 8.33 0.51
C TYR A 85 0.82 9.19 0.42
N LYS A 86 1.83 8.75 -0.34
CA LYS A 86 3.08 9.49 -0.53
C LYS A 86 3.68 9.22 -1.91
N GLY A 87 4.47 10.17 -2.40
CA GLY A 87 5.19 10.06 -3.66
C GLY A 87 6.27 11.14 -3.78
N GLN A 88 7.01 11.11 -4.89
CA GLN A 88 7.95 12.17 -5.25
C GLN A 88 7.19 13.35 -5.87
N LEU A 89 6.54 14.13 -5.02
CA LEU A 89 5.59 15.19 -5.35
C LEU A 89 5.86 16.42 -4.49
N THR A 90 5.47 17.61 -4.94
CA THR A 90 5.31 18.76 -4.03
C THR A 90 4.06 18.57 -3.16
N SER A 91 3.98 19.28 -2.04
CA SER A 91 2.80 19.21 -1.15
C SER A 91 1.50 19.63 -1.85
N THR A 92 1.57 20.54 -2.83
CA THR A 92 0.41 20.95 -3.63
C THR A 92 -0.01 19.87 -4.61
N GLN A 93 0.94 19.20 -5.27
CA GLN A 93 0.65 18.13 -6.23
C GLN A 93 0.05 16.88 -5.59
N LEU A 94 0.25 16.65 -4.28
CA LEU A 94 -0.23 15.46 -3.58
C LEU A 94 -1.74 15.25 -3.76
N TRP A 95 -2.52 16.33 -3.61
CA TRP A 95 -3.97 16.30 -3.69
C TRP A 95 -4.46 16.02 -5.11
N ASP A 96 -3.82 16.61 -6.12
CA ASP A 96 -4.18 16.42 -7.53
C ASP A 96 -3.69 15.09 -8.10
N TYR A 97 -2.62 14.53 -7.53
CA TYR A 97 -2.06 13.26 -7.96
C TYR A 97 -2.89 12.07 -7.50
N PHE A 98 -3.29 12.02 -6.23
CA PHE A 98 -4.08 10.91 -5.68
C PHE A 98 -5.55 11.26 -5.66
N HIS A 99 -6.33 10.72 -6.62
CA HIS A 99 -7.77 11.02 -6.72
C HIS A 99 -8.56 10.66 -5.46
N ASP A 100 -8.12 9.62 -4.73
CA ASP A 100 -8.75 9.19 -3.49
C ASP A 100 -8.81 10.30 -2.44
N LEU A 101 -7.80 11.17 -2.37
CA LEU A 101 -7.72 12.23 -1.36
C LEU A 101 -8.72 13.36 -1.59
N GLN A 102 -9.28 13.48 -2.80
CA GLN A 102 -10.33 14.45 -3.11
C GLN A 102 -11.73 13.84 -2.99
N HIS A 103 -11.83 12.53 -2.75
CA HIS A 103 -13.12 11.87 -2.69
C HIS A 103 -13.88 12.31 -1.42
N PRO A 104 -15.17 12.70 -1.51
CA PRO A 104 -15.93 13.18 -0.34
C PRO A 104 -16.01 12.20 0.83
N SER A 105 -15.93 10.89 0.54
CA SER A 105 -15.92 9.84 1.57
C SER A 105 -14.56 9.59 2.23
N PHE A 106 -13.50 10.30 1.80
CA PHE A 106 -12.20 10.21 2.45
C PHE A 106 -12.20 11.13 3.67
N GLU A 107 -12.42 10.55 4.85
CA GLU A 107 -12.45 11.22 6.15
C GLU A 107 -11.32 10.68 7.04
N THR A 108 -10.84 11.51 7.98
CA THR A 108 -9.71 11.21 8.87
C THR A 108 -10.10 11.23 10.33
#